data_AF-A0A231GSV7-F1
#
_entry.id   AF-A0A231GSV7-F1
#
_cell.length_a   1.000
_cell.length_b   1.000
_cell.length_c   1.000
_cell.angle_alpha   90.00
_cell.angle_beta   90.00
_cell.angle_gamma   90.00
#
_symmetry.space_group_name_H-M   'P 1'
#
loop_
_entity.id
_entity.type
_entity.pdbx_description
1 polymer ?
#
loop_
_entity_poly.entity_id
_entity_poly.type
_entity_poly.pdbx_seq_one_letter_code
_entity_poly.pdbx_strand_id
1 'polypeptide(L)'
;MADGATAPQGPLASSLTDANNGKLTVGFSDNIRVNADEFVYIERDCQAFKEEIQDLQQMAQTISRREHWGLGETTEGLESAKILVGWFRGKAKIVDATRDTSNNVYDILQQHYDIVDQIQQLHRTIAQKYVETDQEFAAEYNALMANTPASPIGKVQIQPGVVPQSPAVGAP
;
A
#
# COMPACT_ATOMS: atom_id res chain seq x y z
N MET A 1 -4.15 26.44 -14.11
CA MET A 1 -4.60 25.40 -13.16
C MET A 1 -3.58 24.27 -13.29
N ALA A 2 -2.61 24.22 -12.39
CA ALA A 2 -1.52 23.23 -12.43
C ALA A 2 -1.80 22.18 -11.35
N ASP A 3 -2.32 21.02 -11.76
CA ASP A 3 -2.38 19.84 -10.90
C ASP A 3 -0.99 19.20 -10.86
N GLY A 4 -0.17 19.68 -9.91
CA GLY A 4 1.09 19.06 -9.55
C GLY A 4 0.83 17.84 -8.67
N ALA A 5 0.49 16.71 -9.27
CA ALA A 5 0.55 15.42 -8.59
C ALA A 5 2.02 15.15 -8.24
N THR A 6 2.36 15.29 -6.96
CA THR A 6 3.69 15.04 -6.43
C THR A 6 3.99 13.55 -6.64
N ALA A 7 5.01 13.23 -7.44
CA ALA A 7 5.44 11.86 -7.64
C ALA A 7 5.82 11.26 -6.27
N PRO A 8 5.39 10.02 -5.96
CA PRO A 8 5.71 9.40 -4.68
C PRO A 8 7.24 9.32 -4.54
N GLN A 9 7.79 9.88 -3.46
CA GLN A 9 9.21 9.80 -3.14
C GLN A 9 9.40 8.81 -2.00
N GLY A 10 10.25 7.78 -2.19
CA GLY A 10 10.47 6.75 -1.19
C GLY A 10 11.03 5.44 -1.75
N PRO A 11 11.43 4.50 -0.88
CA PRO A 11 12.02 3.22 -1.31
C PRO A 11 11.08 2.37 -2.17
N LEU A 12 9.76 2.57 -2.10
CA LEU A 12 8.76 1.85 -2.88
C LEU A 12 8.13 2.69 -4.00
N ALA A 13 8.68 3.88 -4.29
CA ALA A 13 8.14 4.80 -5.29
C ALA A 13 8.02 4.19 -6.70
N SER A 14 9.02 3.41 -7.11
CA SER A 14 9.00 2.68 -8.39
C SER A 14 7.90 1.63 -8.41
N SER A 15 7.76 0.85 -7.35
CA SER A 15 6.70 -0.16 -7.20
C SER A 15 5.30 0.46 -7.22
N LEU A 16 5.09 1.61 -6.58
CA LEU A 16 3.80 2.31 -6.61
C LEU A 16 3.48 2.83 -8.03
N THR A 17 4.48 3.33 -8.73
CA THR A 17 4.35 3.75 -10.13
C THR A 17 3.99 2.57 -11.02
N ASP A 18 4.65 1.43 -10.84
CA ASP A 18 4.37 0.20 -11.58
C ASP A 18 2.99 -0.37 -11.27
N ALA A 19 2.52 -0.25 -10.03
CA ALA A 19 1.16 -0.65 -9.62
C ALA A 19 0.10 0.23 -10.30
N ASN A 20 0.28 1.55 -10.25
CA ASN A 20 -0.62 2.52 -10.88
C ASN A 20 -0.70 2.31 -12.40
N ASN A 21 0.42 1.98 -13.04
CA ASN A 21 0.51 1.71 -14.48
C ASN A 21 0.03 0.32 -14.88
N GLY A 22 -0.45 -0.51 -13.93
CA GLY A 22 -0.83 -1.91 -14.18
C GLY A 22 0.33 -2.79 -14.66
N LYS A 23 1.57 -2.32 -14.52
CA LYS A 23 2.81 -3.00 -14.94
C LYS A 23 3.35 -3.97 -13.91
N LEU A 24 2.85 -3.92 -12.68
CA LEU A 24 3.05 -4.99 -11.71
C LEU A 24 2.30 -6.23 -12.19
N THR A 25 2.90 -6.94 -13.14
CA THR A 25 2.67 -8.36 -13.35
C THR A 25 3.24 -9.09 -12.15
N VAL A 26 2.47 -9.09 -11.07
CA VAL A 26 2.64 -10.13 -10.07
C VAL A 26 2.36 -11.42 -10.82
N GLY A 27 3.43 -12.15 -11.15
CA GLY A 27 3.34 -13.49 -11.71
C GLY A 27 2.77 -14.39 -10.63
N PHE A 28 1.45 -14.39 -10.51
CA PHE A 28 0.74 -15.25 -9.59
C PHE A 28 0.81 -16.66 -10.17
N SER A 29 1.69 -17.47 -9.60
CA SER A 29 1.61 -18.92 -9.76
C SER A 29 0.20 -19.37 -9.35
N ASP A 30 -0.30 -20.46 -9.96
CA ASP A 30 -1.68 -20.99 -9.93
C ASP A 30 -2.35 -21.18 -8.55
N ASN A 31 -1.67 -20.82 -7.45
CA ASN A 31 -2.09 -21.01 -6.06
C ASN A 31 -2.31 -19.72 -5.25
N ILE A 32 -2.13 -18.51 -5.81
CA ILE A 32 -2.49 -17.27 -5.09
C ILE A 32 -3.96 -16.94 -5.37
N ARG A 33 -4.84 -17.38 -4.47
CA ARG A 33 -6.21 -16.85 -4.40
C ARG A 33 -6.15 -15.46 -3.79
N VAL A 34 -6.68 -14.47 -4.50
CA VAL A 34 -6.86 -13.11 -3.98
C VAL A 34 -7.89 -13.17 -2.85
N ASN A 35 -7.38 -13.23 -1.63
CA ASN A 35 -8.16 -13.25 -0.40
C ASN A 35 -8.43 -11.80 0.00
N ALA A 36 -9.63 -11.29 -0.30
CA ALA A 36 -10.01 -9.91 -0.01
C ALA A 36 -9.89 -9.56 1.49
N ASP A 37 -10.02 -10.57 2.35
CA ASP A 37 -9.77 -10.50 3.79
C ASP A 37 -8.32 -10.16 4.12
N GLU A 38 -7.33 -10.70 3.40
CA GLU A 38 -5.91 -10.37 3.61
C GLU A 38 -5.61 -8.90 3.33
N PHE A 39 -6.17 -8.34 2.24
CA PHE A 39 -6.00 -6.92 1.94
C PHE A 39 -6.62 -6.01 3.00
N VAL A 40 -7.79 -6.39 3.53
CA VAL A 40 -8.44 -5.65 4.62
C VAL A 40 -7.63 -5.73 5.92
N TYR A 41 -7.06 -6.89 6.25
CA TYR A 41 -6.21 -7.03 7.44
C TYR A 41 -4.92 -6.24 7.33
N ILE A 42 -4.25 -6.27 6.17
CA ILE A 42 -3.04 -5.47 5.93
C ILE A 42 -3.35 -3.98 6.07
N GLU A 43 -4.45 -3.50 5.49
CA GLU A 43 -4.87 -2.09 5.60
C GLU A 43 -5.09 -1.67 7.06
N ARG A 44 -5.83 -2.50 7.83
CA ARG A 44 -6.10 -2.27 9.25
C ARG A 44 -4.80 -2.24 10.06
N ASP A 45 -3.91 -3.20 9.83
CA ASP A 45 -2.68 -3.34 10.61
C ASP A 45 -1.68 -2.23 10.26
N CYS A 46 -1.60 -1.81 9.00
CA CYS A 46 -0.86 -0.61 8.60
C CYS A 46 -1.38 0.63 9.31
N GLN A 47 -2.70 0.81 9.39
CA GLN A 47 -3.29 1.94 10.09
C GLN A 47 -2.97 1.94 11.59
N ALA A 48 -3.14 0.79 12.26
CA ALA A 48 -2.80 0.65 13.68
C ALA A 48 -1.30 0.90 13.95
N PHE A 49 -0.42 0.45 13.05
CA PHE A 49 1.01 0.66 13.19
C PHE A 49 1.39 2.15 13.01
N LYS A 50 0.74 2.85 12.08
CA LYS A 50 0.92 4.30 11.91
C LYS A 50 0.45 5.10 13.12
N GLU A 51 -0.65 4.70 13.75
CA GLU A 51 -1.15 5.31 14.99
C GLU A 51 -0.15 5.14 16.14
N GLU A 52 0.37 3.92 16.35
CA GLU A 52 1.40 3.66 17.36
C GLU A 52 2.67 4.50 17.12
N ILE A 53 3.09 4.64 15.86
CA ILE A 53 4.22 5.52 15.51
C ILE A 53 3.94 6.97 15.94
N GLN A 54 2.75 7.49 15.65
CA GLN A 54 2.39 8.87 16.01
C GLN A 54 2.37 9.08 17.52
N ASP A 55 1.87 8.10 18.28
CA ASP A 55 1.89 8.15 19.74
C ASP A 55 3.32 8.19 20.29
N LEU A 56 4.22 7.36 19.75
CA LEU A 56 5.64 7.36 20.11
C LEU A 56 6.33 8.67 19.70
N GLN A 57 6.00 9.25 18.55
CA GLN A 57 6.50 10.57 18.13
C GLN A 57 6.04 11.68 19.08
N GLN A 58 4.79 11.64 19.54
CA GLN A 58 4.25 12.58 20.53
C GLN A 58 4.97 12.46 21.88
N MET A 59 5.31 11.23 22.30
CA MET A 59 6.15 11.00 23.48
C MET A 59 7.56 11.58 23.29
N ALA A 60 8.19 11.33 22.15
CA ALA A 60 9.51 11.88 21.82
C ALA A 60 9.51 13.42 21.83
N GLN A 61 8.46 14.04 21.30
CA GLN A 61 8.27 15.49 21.35
C GLN A 61 8.07 16.01 22.77
N THR A 62 7.35 15.28 23.62
CA THR A 62 7.19 15.62 25.05
C THR A 62 8.54 15.57 25.76
N ILE A 63 9.34 14.53 25.52
CA ILE A 63 10.67 14.38 26.11
C ILE A 63 11.59 15.53 25.67
N SER A 64 11.63 15.85 24.37
CA SER A 64 12.52 16.91 23.87
C SER A 64 12.15 18.29 24.42
N ARG A 65 10.86 18.54 24.68
CA ARG A 65 10.34 19.82 25.20
C ARG A 65 10.31 19.94 26.72
N ARG A 66 10.49 18.85 27.46
CA ARG A 66 10.37 18.84 28.93
C ARG A 66 11.27 19.86 29.59
N GLU A 67 10.76 20.93 30.19
CA GLU A 67 11.60 22.04 30.69
C GLU A 67 12.59 21.62 31.78
N HIS A 68 12.13 20.82 32.75
CA HIS A 68 12.91 20.39 33.90
C HIS A 68 13.05 18.86 33.98
N TRP A 69 14.30 18.41 34.05
CA TRP A 69 14.72 17.01 34.15
C TRP A 69 15.12 16.64 35.58
N GLY A 70 15.48 17.62 36.42
CA GLY A 70 15.85 17.38 37.81
C GLY A 70 17.22 16.70 37.95
N LEU A 71 18.11 16.90 36.98
CA LEU A 71 19.46 16.34 36.95
C LEU A 71 20.53 17.37 37.36
N GLY A 72 20.12 18.57 37.76
CA GLY A 72 21.02 19.69 38.06
C GLY A 72 21.30 20.57 36.85
N GLU A 73 20.50 20.48 35.79
CA GLU A 73 20.67 21.24 34.54
C GLU A 73 20.52 22.76 34.72
N THR A 74 19.88 23.20 35.81
CA THR A 74 19.76 24.62 36.18
C THR A 74 20.77 25.05 37.25
N THR A 75 21.56 24.11 37.79
CA THR A 75 22.52 24.38 38.86
C THR A 75 23.81 24.96 38.28
N GLU A 76 24.27 26.09 38.82
CA GLU A 76 25.53 26.71 38.45
C GLU A 76 26.72 25.77 38.76
N GLY A 77 27.66 25.65 37.82
CA GLY A 77 28.82 24.76 37.94
C GLY A 77 28.58 23.29 37.53
N LEU A 78 27.34 22.86 37.29
CA LEU A 78 27.02 21.51 36.81
C LEU A 78 26.85 21.46 35.28
N GLU A 79 27.90 21.82 34.54
CA GLU A 79 27.87 21.85 33.07
C GLU A 79 27.65 20.47 32.44
N SER A 80 28.11 19.39 33.08
CA SER A 80 27.86 18.02 32.61
C SER A 80 26.37 17.66 32.59
N ALA A 81 25.59 18.13 33.58
CA ALA A 81 24.15 17.91 33.64
C ALA A 81 23.42 18.62 32.48
N LYS A 82 23.82 19.86 32.17
CA LYS A 82 23.30 20.61 31.01
C LYS A 82 23.58 19.89 29.70
N ILE A 83 24.81 19.41 29.50
CA ILE A 83 25.20 18.67 28.30
C ILE A 83 24.39 17.38 28.16
N LEU A 84 24.26 16.60 29.24
CA LEU A 84 23.51 15.34 29.24
C LEU A 84 22.03 15.55 28.90
N VAL A 85 21.39 16.55 29.52
CA VAL A 85 20.00 16.90 29.20
C VAL A 85 19.87 17.35 27.75
N GLY A 86 20.81 18.17 27.25
CA GLY A 86 20.85 18.57 25.84
C GLY A 86 20.90 17.36 24.89
N TRP A 87 21.74 16.36 25.20
CA TRP A 87 21.83 15.12 24.42
C TRP A 87 20.53 14.33 24.44
N PHE A 88 19.88 14.18 25.60
CA PHE A 88 18.60 13.48 25.68
C PHE A 88 17.50 14.17 24.90
N ARG A 89 17.48 15.51 24.89
CA ARG A 89 16.55 16.28 24.05
C ARG A 89 16.79 15.99 22.58
N GLY A 90 18.03 16.17 22.12
CA GLY A 90 18.42 15.94 20.73
C GLY A 90 18.18 14.50 20.26
N LYS A 91 18.35 13.52 21.15
CA LYS A 91 18.04 12.11 20.87
C LYS A 91 16.55 11.79 20.79
N ALA A 92 15.70 12.57 21.44
CA ALA A 92 14.26 12.43 21.31
C ALA A 92 13.76 13.08 20.02
N LYS A 93 14.15 14.34 19.77
CA LYS A 93 13.80 15.12 18.58
C LYS A 93 14.80 16.25 18.40
N ILE A 94 15.08 16.66 17.17
CA ILE A 94 15.94 17.82 16.88
C ILE A 94 15.43 19.05 17.65
N VAL A 95 16.30 19.62 18.48
CA VAL A 95 16.09 20.89 19.20
C VAL A 95 17.06 21.95 18.66
N ASP A 96 18.30 21.57 18.39
CA ASP A 96 19.32 22.42 17.78
C ASP A 96 19.87 21.76 16.52
N ALA A 97 19.47 22.25 15.35
CA ALA A 97 19.88 21.72 14.05
C ALA A 97 21.39 21.82 13.77
N THR A 98 22.17 22.58 14.56
CA THR A 98 23.63 22.65 14.43
C THR A 98 24.35 21.50 15.13
N ARG A 99 23.68 20.83 16.08
CA ARG A 99 24.26 19.78 16.94
C ARG A 99 23.54 18.44 16.79
N ASP A 100 22.24 18.47 16.60
CA ASP A 100 21.39 17.31 16.51
C ASP A 100 21.35 16.80 15.06
N THR A 101 21.18 15.49 14.91
CA THR A 101 21.04 14.84 13.60
C THR A 101 19.72 14.08 13.53
N SER A 102 19.35 13.63 12.33
CA SER A 102 18.18 12.76 12.12
C SER A 102 18.29 11.38 12.79
N ASN A 103 19.41 11.08 13.44
CA ASN A 103 19.54 9.93 14.34
C ASN A 103 18.92 10.23 15.73
N ASN A 104 17.61 10.48 15.71
CA ASN A 104 16.74 10.70 16.86
C ASN A 104 15.44 9.92 16.68
N VAL A 105 14.74 9.67 17.78
CA VAL A 105 13.55 8.82 17.80
C VAL A 105 12.46 9.36 16.87
N TYR A 106 12.17 10.66 16.93
CA TYR A 106 11.11 11.28 16.14
C TYR A 106 11.31 11.10 14.62
N ASP A 107 12.52 11.38 14.12
CA ASP A 107 12.80 11.34 12.68
C ASP A 107 12.95 9.90 12.16
N ILE A 108 13.47 8.98 12.95
CA ILE A 108 13.52 7.55 12.59
C ILE A 108 12.10 6.98 12.49
N LEU A 109 11.24 7.32 13.46
CA LEU A 109 9.84 6.94 13.44
C LEU A 109 9.10 7.54 12.24
N GLN A 110 9.44 8.77 11.83
CA GLN A 110 8.87 9.37 10.61
C GLN A 110 9.23 8.53 9.37
N GLN A 111 10.48 8.09 9.25
CA GLN A 111 10.88 7.22 8.14
C GLN A 111 10.11 5.91 8.14
N HIS A 112 9.84 5.33 9.32
CA HIS A 112 9.03 4.11 9.42
C HIS A 112 7.57 4.36 9.07
N TYR A 113 7.01 5.52 9.46
CA TYR A 113 5.67 5.93 9.07
C TYR A 113 5.54 5.98 7.55
N ASP A 114 6.49 6.65 6.89
CA ASP A 114 6.48 6.82 5.44
C ASP A 114 6.59 5.48 4.70
N ILE A 115 7.36 4.53 5.23
CA ILE A 115 7.46 3.16 4.69
C ILE A 115 6.12 2.43 4.82
N VAL A 116 5.50 2.46 5.99
CA VAL A 116 4.21 1.79 6.24
C VAL A 116 3.11 2.41 5.40
N ASP A 117 3.10 3.73 5.25
CA ASP A 117 2.16 4.43 4.39
C ASP A 117 2.33 4.03 2.91
N GLN A 118 3.57 3.89 2.43
CA GLN A 118 3.83 3.38 1.08
C GLN A 118 3.34 1.94 0.87
N ILE A 119 3.53 1.07 1.86
CA ILE A 119 3.02 -0.32 1.82
C ILE A 119 1.49 -0.32 1.74
N GLN A 120 0.83 0.48 2.58
CA GLN A 120 -0.62 0.61 2.58
C GLN A 120 -1.14 1.12 1.23
N GLN A 121 -0.53 2.17 0.69
CA GLN A 121 -0.88 2.71 -0.62
C GLN A 121 -0.72 1.67 -1.74
N LEU A 122 0.38 0.90 -1.72
CA LEU A 122 0.61 -0.16 -2.70
C LEU A 122 -0.50 -1.22 -2.64
N HIS A 123 -0.81 -1.73 -1.44
CA HIS A 123 -1.85 -2.74 -1.27
C HIS A 123 -3.23 -2.22 -1.68
N ARG A 124 -3.55 -0.97 -1.34
CA ARG A 124 -4.80 -0.31 -1.76
C ARG A 124 -4.90 -0.16 -3.27
N THR A 125 -3.82 0.25 -3.94
CA THR A 125 -3.78 0.35 -5.40
C THR A 125 -3.99 -1.01 -6.05
N ILE A 126 -3.33 -2.06 -5.55
CA ILE A 126 -3.49 -3.42 -6.06
C ILE A 126 -4.95 -3.87 -5.90
N ALA A 127 -5.54 -3.71 -4.71
CA ALA A 127 -6.93 -4.08 -4.45
C ALA A 127 -7.91 -3.32 -5.37
N GLN A 128 -7.69 -2.02 -5.58
CA GLN A 128 -8.50 -1.22 -6.49
C GLN A 128 -8.41 -1.73 -7.93
N LYS A 129 -7.21 -2.03 -8.42
CA LYS A 129 -7.01 -2.57 -9.78
C LYS A 129 -7.72 -3.91 -9.98
N TYR A 130 -7.71 -4.78 -8.96
CA TYR A 130 -8.48 -6.02 -9.01
C TYR A 130 -9.98 -5.81 -9.16
N VAL A 131 -10.55 -4.89 -8.39
CA VAL A 131 -11.98 -4.56 -8.47
C VAL A 131 -12.32 -3.99 -9.85
N GLU A 132 -11.47 -3.12 -10.39
CA GLU A 132 -11.63 -2.56 -11.74
C GLU A 132 -11.60 -3.67 -12.82
N THR A 133 -10.61 -4.56 -12.78
CA THR A 133 -10.47 -5.65 -13.77
C THR A 133 -11.65 -6.63 -13.74
N ASP A 134 -12.14 -7.02 -12.56
CA ASP A 134 -13.28 -7.92 -12.44
C ASP A 134 -14.57 -7.28 -13.00
N GLN A 135 -14.76 -5.98 -12.75
CA GLN A 135 -15.89 -5.22 -13.29
C GLN A 135 -15.81 -5.09 -14.83
N GLU A 136 -14.62 -4.81 -15.37
CA GLU A 136 -14.40 -4.72 -16.82
C GLU A 136 -14.70 -6.06 -17.50
N PHE A 137 -14.20 -7.16 -16.95
CA PHE A 137 -14.48 -8.50 -17.45
C PHE A 137 -15.97 -8.83 -17.42
N ALA A 138 -16.65 -8.56 -16.30
CA ALA A 138 -18.08 -8.80 -16.18
C ALA A 138 -18.90 -7.96 -17.18
N ALA A 139 -18.50 -6.70 -17.41
CA ALA A 139 -19.14 -5.83 -18.40
C ALA A 139 -18.95 -6.37 -19.83
N GLU A 140 -17.74 -6.78 -20.19
CA GLU A 140 -17.42 -7.34 -21.51
C GLU A 140 -18.16 -8.66 -21.74
N TYR A 141 -18.18 -9.55 -20.75
CA TYR A 141 -18.92 -10.81 -20.81
C TYR A 141 -20.41 -10.59 -21.01
N ASN A 142 -21.02 -9.68 -20.26
CA ASN A 142 -22.45 -9.36 -20.39
C ASN A 142 -22.75 -8.72 -21.76
N ALA A 143 -21.87 -7.84 -22.26
CA ALA A 143 -22.00 -7.27 -23.60
C ALA A 143 -21.89 -8.33 -24.69
N LEU A 144 -20.94 -9.27 -24.58
CA LEU A 144 -20.80 -10.39 -25.49
C LEU A 144 -22.03 -11.31 -25.43
N MET A 145 -22.48 -11.71 -24.25
CA MET A 145 -23.67 -12.56 -24.07
C MET A 145 -24.94 -11.93 -24.65
N ALA A 146 -25.16 -10.64 -24.43
CA ALA A 146 -26.31 -9.93 -24.98
C ALA A 146 -26.31 -9.88 -26.53
N ASN A 147 -25.12 -9.91 -27.14
CA ASN A 147 -24.93 -9.84 -28.59
C ASN A 147 -24.61 -11.21 -29.22
N THR A 148 -24.58 -12.30 -28.44
CA THR A 148 -24.21 -13.62 -28.95
C THR A 148 -25.41 -14.24 -29.69
N PRO A 149 -25.26 -14.63 -30.97
CA PRO A 149 -26.32 -15.32 -31.71
C PRO A 149 -26.65 -16.67 -31.07
N ALA A 150 -27.90 -17.11 -31.20
CA ALA A 150 -28.37 -18.37 -30.63
C ALA A 150 -27.49 -19.55 -31.07
N SER A 151 -27.11 -20.41 -30.12
CA SER A 151 -26.24 -21.56 -30.38
C SER A 151 -26.82 -22.46 -31.47
N PRO A 152 -25.98 -22.94 -32.43
CA PRO A 152 -26.40 -23.93 -33.42
C PRO A 152 -26.68 -25.32 -32.81
N ILE A 153 -26.27 -25.57 -31.56
CA ILE A 153 -26.54 -26.81 -30.85
C ILE A 153 -27.95 -26.74 -30.25
N GLY A 154 -28.94 -27.30 -30.95
CA GLY A 154 -30.33 -27.41 -30.45
C GLY A 154 -31.41 -27.45 -31.53
N LYS A 155 -31.12 -27.10 -32.79
CA LYS A 155 -32.06 -27.20 -33.91
C LYS A 155 -31.62 -28.24 -34.94
N VAL A 156 -31.39 -29.48 -34.51
CA VAL A 156 -31.46 -30.59 -35.47
C VAL A 156 -32.93 -30.92 -35.64
N GLN A 157 -33.57 -30.34 -36.67
CA GLN A 157 -34.86 -30.85 -37.14
C GLN A 157 -34.62 -32.25 -37.69
N ILE A 158 -34.87 -33.27 -36.87
CA ILE A 158 -34.88 -34.65 -37.33
C ILE A 158 -36.19 -34.81 -38.11
N GLN A 159 -36.16 -34.55 -39.43
CA GLN A 159 -37.23 -34.97 -40.32
C GLN A 159 -37.11 -36.49 -40.53
N PRO A 160 -38.15 -37.29 -40.26
CA PRO A 160 -38.13 -38.72 -40.55
C PRO A 160 -37.81 -38.95 -42.04
N GLY A 161 -36.70 -39.64 -42.32
CA GLY A 161 -36.26 -39.98 -43.69
C GLY A 161 -35.04 -39.23 -44.22
N VAL A 162 -34.47 -38.27 -43.48
CA VAL A 162 -33.21 -37.61 -43.85
C VAL A 162 -32.16 -37.88 -42.78
N VAL A 163 -31.10 -38.60 -43.15
CA VAL A 163 -29.93 -38.77 -42.27
C VAL A 163 -29.17 -37.43 -42.19
N PRO A 164 -29.02 -36.82 -41.01
CA PRO A 164 -28.19 -35.64 -40.88
C PRO A 164 -26.74 -36.03 -41.15
N GLN A 165 -26.08 -35.34 -42.09
CA GLN A 165 -24.64 -35.48 -42.25
C GLN A 165 -23.96 -34.96 -40.99
N SER A 166 -23.26 -35.85 -40.28
CA SER A 166 -22.33 -35.46 -39.23
C SER A 166 -21.36 -34.42 -39.79
N PRO A 167 -21.06 -33.33 -39.06
CA PRO A 167 -19.94 -32.47 -39.44
C PRO A 167 -18.69 -33.35 -39.44
N ALA A 168 -17.99 -33.38 -40.58
CA ALA A 168 -16.79 -34.16 -40.77
C ALA A 168 -15.78 -33.79 -39.67
N VAL A 169 -15.57 -34.72 -38.73
CA VAL A 169 -14.46 -34.68 -37.81
C VAL A 169 -13.23 -35.12 -38.60
N GLY A 170 -12.40 -34.14 -38.94
CA GLY A 170 -11.01 -34.35 -39.33
C GLY A 170 -10.65 -33.98 -40.76
N ALA A 171 -9.75 -33.00 -40.88
CA ALA A 171 -8.63 -33.01 -41.83
C ALA A 171 -7.54 -32.03 -41.33
N PRO A 172 -6.27 -32.25 -41.71
CA PRO A 172 -5.06 -32.15 -40.86
C PRO A 172 -4.51 -30.74 -40.59
#